data_AF-A0A0D1Y3R8-F1
#
_entry.id   AF-A0A0D1Y3R8-F1
#
_cell.length_a   1.000
_cell.length_b   1.000
_cell.length_c   1.000
_cell.angle_alpha   90.00
_cell.angle_beta   90.00
_cell.angle_gamma   90.00
#
_symmetry.space_group_name_H-M   'P 1'
#
loop_
_entity.id
_entity.type
_entity.pdbx_description
1 polymer ?
#
loop_
_entity_poly.entity_id
_entity_poly.type
_entity_poly.pdbx_seq_one_letter_code
_entity_poly.pdbx_strand_id
1 'polypeptide(L)'
;MAETDCIKKEFMYALFALSLTKDKQIQYNSPGCISCDLIEDFLLYSRLYEEKMQGKLNHDVLNAINSVREGIDELDMHDCFDNDDLDKAEWESVREISKKALIILGINNMDLPAYVEIGNGVWVKEDYRDTNM
;
A
#
# COMPACT_ATOMS: atom_id res chain seq x y z
N MET A 1 -11.84 14.20 13.26
CA MET A 1 -11.01 13.26 14.04
C MET A 1 -11.08 11.87 13.42
N ALA A 2 -12.23 11.19 13.40
CA ALA A 2 -12.36 9.86 12.78
C ALA A 2 -11.89 9.75 11.32
N GLU A 3 -12.15 10.77 10.48
CA GLU A 3 -11.74 10.76 9.06
C GLU A 3 -10.21 10.82 8.88
N THR A 4 -9.51 11.61 9.71
CA THR A 4 -8.04 11.71 9.65
C THR A 4 -7.38 10.42 10.12
N ASP A 5 -7.95 9.76 11.13
CA ASP A 5 -7.46 8.48 11.63
C ASP A 5 -7.66 7.37 10.60
N CYS A 6 -8.79 7.39 9.87
CA CYS A 6 -9.07 6.48 8.76
C CYS A 6 -8.05 6.65 7.61
N ILE A 7 -7.83 7.88 7.13
CA ILE A 7 -6.87 8.15 6.05
C ILE A 7 -5.46 7.75 6.45
N LYS A 8 -5.06 8.04 7.70
CA LYS A 8 -3.76 7.62 8.22
C LYS A 8 -3.63 6.09 8.24
N LYS A 9 -4.67 5.38 8.65
CA LYS A 9 -4.71 3.90 8.66
C LYS A 9 -4.53 3.34 7.24
N GLU A 10 -5.31 3.82 6.28
CA GLU A 10 -5.22 3.34 4.89
C GLU A 10 -3.87 3.68 4.24
N PHE A 11 -3.32 4.86 4.51
CA PHE A 11 -1.95 5.19 4.10
C PHE A 11 -0.92 4.21 4.65
N MET A 12 -1.03 3.87 5.94
CA MET A 12 -0.14 2.90 6.56
C MET A 12 -0.32 1.50 5.95
N TYR A 13 -1.55 1.07 5.65
CA TYR A 13 -1.82 -0.18 4.96
C TYR A 13 -1.20 -0.23 3.57
N ALA A 14 -1.41 0.80 2.77
CA ALA A 14 -0.87 0.86 1.41
C ALA A 14 0.67 0.84 1.42
N LEU A 15 1.30 1.65 2.28
CA LEU A 15 2.76 1.65 2.42
C LEU A 15 3.30 0.31 2.94
N PHE A 16 2.61 -0.31 3.92
CA PHE A 16 3.01 -1.60 4.44
C PHE A 16 2.87 -2.70 3.37
N ALA A 17 1.80 -2.69 2.59
CA ALA A 17 1.59 -3.62 1.48
C ALA A 17 2.71 -3.54 0.43
N LEU A 18 3.17 -2.35 0.07
CA LEU A 18 4.31 -2.19 -0.84
C LEU A 18 5.61 -2.80 -0.31
N SER A 19 5.79 -2.88 1.02
CA SER A 19 6.99 -3.44 1.64
C SER A 19 7.04 -4.97 1.70
N LEU A 20 5.90 -5.62 1.44
CA LEU A 20 5.75 -7.06 1.57
C LEU A 20 6.45 -7.82 0.43
N THR A 21 6.77 -9.08 0.69
CA THR A 21 7.19 -10.04 -0.36
C THR A 21 6.06 -10.25 -1.37
N LYS A 22 6.38 -10.60 -2.62
CA LYS A 22 5.40 -10.94 -3.68
C LYS A 22 4.24 -11.81 -3.17
N ASP A 23 4.52 -12.96 -2.56
CA ASP A 23 3.48 -13.88 -2.07
C ASP A 23 2.50 -13.21 -1.10
N LYS A 24 2.99 -12.28 -0.29
CA LYS A 24 2.20 -11.54 0.70
C LYS A 24 1.45 -10.37 0.08
N GLN A 25 2.03 -9.71 -0.92
CA GLN A 25 1.35 -8.73 -1.76
C GLN A 25 0.17 -9.35 -2.51
N ILE A 26 0.34 -10.58 -3.00
CA ILE A 26 -0.72 -11.34 -3.68
C ILE A 26 -1.84 -11.71 -2.69
N GLN A 27 -1.49 -12.20 -1.50
CA GLN A 27 -2.47 -12.56 -0.46
C GLN A 27 -3.29 -11.36 0.04
N TYR A 28 -2.67 -10.18 0.08
CA TYR A 28 -3.31 -8.96 0.57
C TYR A 28 -4.35 -8.40 -0.41
N ASN A 29 -4.20 -8.64 -1.71
CA ASN A 29 -5.04 -8.04 -2.74
C ASN A 29 -6.17 -8.97 -3.23
N SER A 30 -7.22 -8.37 -3.79
CA SER A 30 -8.25 -9.11 -4.52
C SER A 30 -7.71 -9.61 -5.86
N PRO A 31 -8.34 -10.62 -6.48
CA PRO A 31 -7.98 -11.01 -7.85
C PRO A 31 -8.11 -9.82 -8.82
N GLY A 32 -7.07 -9.55 -9.59
CA GLY A 32 -6.99 -8.38 -10.46
C GLY A 32 -5.55 -8.03 -10.86
N CYS A 33 -5.34 -6.77 -11.26
CA CYS A 33 -4.01 -6.23 -11.52
C CYS A 33 -3.37 -5.82 -10.17
N ILE A 34 -2.68 -6.76 -9.52
CA ILE A 34 -2.11 -6.53 -8.18
C ILE A 34 -1.07 -5.41 -8.18
N SER A 35 -0.25 -5.34 -9.23
CA SER A 35 0.70 -4.24 -9.45
C SER A 35 -0.01 -2.88 -9.48
N CYS A 36 -1.14 -2.77 -10.20
CA CYS A 36 -1.93 -1.54 -10.29
C CYS A 36 -2.54 -1.19 -8.92
N ASP A 37 -3.19 -2.17 -8.27
CA ASP A 37 -3.89 -1.96 -7.01
C ASP A 37 -2.95 -1.44 -5.91
N LEU A 38 -1.74 -2.03 -5.80
CA LEU A 38 -0.70 -1.58 -4.86
C LEU A 38 -0.27 -0.13 -5.10
N ILE A 39 -0.05 0.24 -6.37
CA ILE A 39 0.39 1.58 -6.75
C ILE A 39 -0.72 2.59 -6.51
N GLU A 40 -1.93 2.31 -6.98
CA GLU A 40 -3.07 3.22 -6.88
C GLU A 40 -3.44 3.48 -5.41
N ASP A 41 -3.48 2.43 -4.58
CA ASP A 41 -3.72 2.56 -3.14
C ASP A 41 -2.68 3.48 -2.49
N PHE A 42 -1.40 3.24 -2.75
CA PHE A 42 -0.34 4.06 -2.16
C PHE A 42 -0.38 5.51 -2.64
N LEU A 43 -0.50 5.75 -3.94
CA LEU A 43 -0.54 7.10 -4.50
C LEU A 43 -1.75 7.89 -3.99
N LEU A 44 -2.93 7.26 -3.94
CA LEU A 44 -4.14 7.86 -3.42
C LEU A 44 -4.00 8.22 -1.93
N TYR A 45 -3.66 7.25 -1.09
CA TYR A 45 -3.66 7.46 0.35
C TYR A 45 -2.46 8.27 0.83
N SER A 46 -1.30 8.21 0.16
CA SER A 46 -0.16 9.09 0.45
C SER A 46 -0.52 10.55 0.23
N ARG A 47 -1.20 10.86 -0.88
CA ARG A 47 -1.67 12.21 -1.19
C ARG A 47 -2.71 12.69 -0.18
N LEU A 48 -3.74 11.88 0.10
CA LEU A 48 -4.77 12.23 1.09
C LEU A 48 -4.16 12.44 2.48
N TYR A 49 -3.20 11.61 2.88
CA TYR A 49 -2.51 11.74 4.16
C TYR A 49 -1.72 13.04 4.26
N GLU A 50 -0.94 13.39 3.24
CA GLU A 50 -0.23 14.67 3.17
C GLU A 50 -1.17 15.88 3.21
N GLU A 51 -2.26 15.85 2.44
CA GLU A 51 -3.28 16.91 2.43
C GLU A 51 -3.92 17.08 3.82
N LYS A 52 -4.25 15.99 4.52
CA LYS A 52 -4.83 16.06 5.88
C LYS A 52 -3.81 16.47 6.94
N MET A 53 -2.53 16.18 6.72
CA MET A 53 -1.43 16.49 7.64
C MET A 53 -0.70 17.78 7.26
N GLN A 54 -1.29 18.64 6.42
CA GLN A 54 -0.68 19.86 5.89
C GLN A 54 0.08 20.66 6.96
N GLY A 55 1.40 20.78 6.78
CA GLY A 55 2.30 21.51 7.69
C GLY A 55 2.63 20.81 9.01
N LYS A 56 2.16 19.58 9.23
CA LYS A 56 2.40 18.78 10.45
C LYS A 56 3.37 17.63 10.25
N LEU A 57 3.58 17.18 9.01
CA LEU A 57 4.60 16.19 8.69
C LEU A 57 5.98 16.84 8.78
N ASN A 58 6.92 16.14 9.42
CA ASN A 58 8.31 16.57 9.41
C ASN A 58 8.94 16.28 8.04
N HIS A 59 10.12 16.84 7.82
CA HIS A 59 10.84 16.71 6.55
C HIS A 59 11.20 15.26 6.23
N ASP A 60 11.59 14.47 7.23
CA ASP A 60 12.02 13.07 7.05
C ASP A 60 10.86 12.19 6.54
N VAL A 61 9.65 12.38 7.08
CA VAL A 61 8.46 11.66 6.65
C VAL A 61 8.05 12.06 5.23
N LEU A 62 8.10 13.35 4.89
CA LEU A 62 7.81 13.81 3.54
C LEU A 62 8.81 13.26 2.52
N ASN A 63 10.10 13.27 2.85
CA ASN A 63 11.14 12.69 2.01
C ASN A 63 10.93 11.18 1.83
N ALA A 64 10.59 10.46 2.91
CA ALA A 64 10.30 9.03 2.84
C ALA A 64 9.13 8.72 1.90
N ILE A 65 8.03 9.49 1.97
CA ILE A 65 6.88 9.31 1.07
C ILE A 65 7.28 9.60 -0.38
N ASN A 66 8.02 10.70 -0.62
CA ASN A 66 8.46 11.05 -1.97
C ASN A 66 9.43 10.02 -2.56
N SER A 67 10.35 9.46 -1.78
CA SER A 67 11.23 8.39 -2.28
C SER A 67 10.47 7.14 -2.71
N VAL A 68 9.37 6.79 -2.04
CA VAL A 68 8.52 5.68 -2.48
C VAL A 68 7.79 6.04 -3.78
N ARG A 69 7.28 7.28 -3.92
CA ARG A 69 6.66 7.76 -5.17
C ARG A 69 7.63 7.72 -6.34
N GLU A 70 8.85 8.22 -6.14
CA GLU A 70 9.92 8.17 -7.15
C GLU A 70 10.25 6.72 -7.55
N GLY A 71 10.34 5.81 -6.59
CA GLY A 71 10.55 4.39 -6.89
C GLY A 71 9.40 3.76 -7.67
N ILE A 72 8.16 4.19 -7.45
CA ILE A 72 6.99 3.78 -8.23
C ILE A 72 7.04 4.36 -9.65
N ASP A 73 7.43 5.62 -9.81
CA ASP A 73 7.56 6.27 -11.12
C ASP A 73 8.62 5.59 -12.01
N GLU A 74 9.56 4.86 -11.41
CA GLU A 74 10.58 4.05 -12.10
C GLU A 74 10.08 2.66 -12.54
N LEU A 75 8.89 2.22 -12.13
CA LEU A 75 8.35 0.92 -12.50
C LEU A 75 7.94 0.87 -13.99
N ASP A 76 8.42 -0.15 -14.69
CA ASP A 76 7.96 -0.47 -16.04
C ASP A 76 6.72 -1.40 -16.01
N MET A 77 5.55 -0.77 -16.17
CA MET A 77 4.23 -1.37 -15.98
C MET A 77 3.62 -2.00 -17.25
N HIS A 78 4.45 -2.41 -18.23
CA HIS A 78 3.96 -2.98 -19.49
C HIS A 78 3.14 -4.29 -19.35
N ASP A 79 3.43 -5.12 -18.34
CA ASP A 79 2.80 -6.43 -18.12
C ASP A 79 2.04 -6.52 -16.79
N CYS A 80 1.45 -5.41 -16.35
CA CYS A 80 0.87 -5.27 -15.00
C CYS A 80 -0.26 -6.25 -14.64
N PHE A 81 -0.91 -6.89 -15.64
CA PHE A 81 -1.92 -7.93 -15.42
C PHE A 81 -1.33 -9.30 -15.07
N ASP A 82 -0.02 -9.49 -15.25
CA ASP A 82 0.70 -10.69 -14.83
C ASP A 82 1.32 -10.45 -13.45
N ASN A 83 1.00 -11.30 -12.47
CA ASN A 83 1.60 -11.21 -11.15
C ASN A 83 3.11 -11.51 -11.14
N ASP A 84 3.65 -12.08 -12.22
CA ASP A 84 5.09 -12.23 -12.43
C ASP A 84 5.80 -10.89 -12.68
N ASP A 85 5.06 -9.82 -12.99
CA ASP A 85 5.56 -8.45 -12.97
C ASP A 85 6.21 -8.09 -11.63
N LEU A 86 5.64 -8.60 -10.52
CA LEU A 86 6.16 -8.37 -9.16
C LEU A 86 7.54 -9.01 -8.90
N ASP A 87 8.04 -9.89 -9.77
CA ASP A 87 9.39 -10.48 -9.64
C ASP A 87 10.50 -9.59 -10.24
N LYS A 88 10.13 -8.53 -10.94
CA LYS A 88 11.09 -7.59 -11.53
C LYS A 88 11.93 -6.88 -10.44
N ALA A 89 13.17 -6.53 -10.79
CA ALA A 89 14.13 -5.96 -9.83
C ALA A 89 13.69 -4.58 -9.31
N GLU A 90 12.94 -3.85 -10.12
CA GLU A 90 12.34 -2.56 -9.82
C GLU A 90 11.33 -2.68 -8.67
N TRP A 91 10.54 -3.76 -8.64
CA TRP A 91 9.62 -4.06 -7.53
C TRP A 91 10.35 -4.35 -6.22
N GLU A 92 11.51 -5.02 -6.28
CA GLU A 92 12.33 -5.22 -5.08
C GLU A 92 12.87 -3.89 -4.54
N SER A 93 13.22 -2.96 -5.44
CA SER A 93 13.66 -1.63 -5.06
C SER A 93 12.53 -0.85 -4.36
N VAL A 94 11.29 -0.92 -4.87
CA VAL A 94 10.10 -0.34 -4.23
C VAL A 94 9.85 -0.95 -2.85
N ARG A 95 9.96 -2.28 -2.70
CA ARG A 95 9.81 -2.95 -1.40
C ARG A 95 10.83 -2.42 -0.39
N GLU A 96 12.10 -2.33 -0.78
CA GLU A 96 13.18 -1.88 0.11
C GLU A 96 13.05 -0.40 0.52
N ILE A 97 12.66 0.47 -0.42
CA ILE A 97 12.41 1.89 -0.12
C ILE A 97 11.18 2.01 0.81
N SER A 98 10.13 1.22 0.58
CA SER A 98 8.94 1.18 1.44
C SER A 98 9.26 0.70 2.86
N LYS A 99 10.10 -0.32 3.02
CA LYS A 99 10.60 -0.77 4.33
C LYS A 99 11.33 0.35 5.07
N LYS A 100 12.19 1.11 4.38
CA LYS A 100 12.89 2.26 4.98
C LYS A 100 11.92 3.35 5.42
N ALA A 101 10.89 3.63 4.61
CA ALA A 101 9.86 4.61 4.96
C ALA A 101 9.07 4.19 6.22
N LEU A 102 8.72 2.91 6.34
CA LEU A 102 8.06 2.37 7.55
C LEU A 102 8.91 2.56 8.80
N ILE A 103 10.23 2.36 8.72
CA ILE A 103 11.16 2.60 9.84
C ILE A 103 11.13 4.06 10.27
N ILE A 104 11.17 5.01 9.31
CA ILE A 104 11.08 6.45 9.59
C ILE A 104 9.75 6.82 10.25
N LEU A 105 8.67 6.17 9.84
CA LEU A 105 7.33 6.33 10.42
C LEU A 105 7.15 5.61 11.77
N GLY A 106 8.16 4.84 12.22
CA GLY A 106 8.11 4.06 13.46
C GLY A 106 7.17 2.84 13.40
N ILE A 107 6.88 2.34 12.21
CA ILE A 107 5.99 1.19 11.97
C ILE A 107 6.84 -0.04 11.74
N ASN A 108 6.71 -1.05 12.61
CA ASN A 108 7.54 -2.26 12.54
C ASN A 108 6.75 -3.51 12.15
N ASN A 109 5.46 -3.55 12.44
CA ASN A 109 4.58 -4.64 12.06
C ASN A 109 3.14 -4.15 11.99
N MET A 110 2.35 -4.71 11.07
CA MET A 110 0.96 -4.37 10.88
C MET A 110 0.20 -5.58 10.35
N ASP A 111 -0.97 -5.84 10.93
CA ASP A 111 -1.89 -6.82 10.37
C ASP A 111 -2.67 -6.14 9.23
N LEU A 112 -2.48 -6.66 8.02
CA LEU A 112 -3.25 -6.24 6.86
C LEU A 112 -4.48 -7.14 6.70
N PRO A 113 -5.68 -6.56 6.52
CA PRO A 113 -6.88 -7.34 6.26
C PRO A 113 -6.80 -7.96 4.86
N ALA A 114 -7.02 -9.27 4.76
CA ALA A 114 -7.00 -9.98 3.48
C ALA A 114 -8.33 -9.80 2.74
N TYR A 115 -8.32 -10.05 1.43
CA TYR A 115 -9.56 -10.23 0.67
C TYR A 115 -10.04 -11.67 0.78
N VAL A 116 -11.35 -11.83 0.96
CA VAL A 116 -12.02 -13.11 1.12
C VAL A 116 -13.23 -13.20 0.19
N GLU A 117 -13.35 -14.31 -0.54
CA GLU A 117 -14.49 -14.55 -1.41
C GLU A 117 -15.75 -14.83 -0.57
N ILE A 118 -16.83 -14.10 -0.84
CA ILE A 118 -18.16 -14.29 -0.21
C ILE A 118 -19.16 -15.00 -1.14
N GLY A 119 -18.71 -15.41 -2.32
CA GLY A 119 -19.49 -16.13 -3.34
C GLY A 119 -19.78 -15.30 -4.58
N ASN A 120 -20.13 -15.98 -5.68
CA ASN A 120 -20.41 -15.39 -7.00
C ASN A 120 -19.27 -14.52 -7.56
N GLY A 121 -18.02 -14.84 -7.22
CA GLY A 121 -16.85 -14.04 -7.62
C GLY A 121 -16.75 -12.67 -6.93
N VAL A 122 -17.48 -12.46 -5.82
CA VAL A 122 -17.41 -11.23 -5.02
C VAL A 122 -16.39 -11.41 -3.90
N TRP A 123 -15.46 -10.46 -3.82
CA TRP A 123 -14.40 -10.41 -2.81
C TRP A 123 -14.58 -9.18 -1.92
N VAL A 124 -14.36 -9.34 -0.61
CA VAL A 124 -14.43 -8.24 0.37
C VAL A 124 -13.20 -8.26 1.27
N LYS A 125 -12.73 -7.10 1.71
CA LYS A 125 -11.68 -6.99 2.72
C LYS A 125 -12.24 -7.46 4.08
N GLU A 126 -11.47 -8.24 4.83
CA GLU A 126 -11.91 -8.81 6.10
C GLU A 126 -12.33 -7.77 7.14
N ASP A 127 -11.72 -6.57 7.17
CA ASP A 127 -12.06 -5.53 8.14
C ASP A 127 -13.45 -4.89 7.92
N TYR A 128 -14.06 -5.06 6.73
CA TYR A 128 -15.45 -4.67 6.47
C TYR A 128 -16.47 -5.65 7.04
N ARG A 129 -16.07 -6.85 7.49
CA ARG A 129 -16.98 -7.82 8.10
C ARG A 129 -17.30 -7.49 9.55
N ASP A 130 -16.33 -6.94 10.29
CA ASP A 130 -16.50 -6.59 11.71
C ASP A 130 -17.39 -5.35 11.94
N THR A 131 -17.75 -4.64 10.88
CA THR A 131 -18.63 -3.45 10.95
C THR A 131 -20.08 -3.72 10.52
N ASN A 132 -20.41 -4.93 10.05
CA ASN A 132 -21.75 -5.30 9.56
C ASN A 132 -22.34 -6.57 10.22
N MET A 133 -21.84 -6.98 11.39
CA MET A 133 -22.49 -7.99 12.25
C MET A 133 -23.16 -7.37 13.47
#